data_AF-A0AAV4N8Q4-F1
#
_entry.id   AF-A0AAV4N8Q4-F1
#
_cell.length_a   1.000
_cell.length_b   1.000
_cell.length_c   1.000
_cell.angle_alpha   90.00
_cell.angle_beta   90.00
_cell.angle_gamma   90.00
#
_symmetry.space_group_name_H-M   'P 1'
#
loop_
_entity.id
_entity.type
_entity.pdbx_description
1 polymer ?
#
loop_
_entity_poly.entity_id
_entity_poly.type
_entity_poly.pdbx_seq_one_letter_code
_entity_poly.pdbx_strand_id
1 'polypeptide(L)'
;MVDILNEVSSLFEPLTNPEVKFSIAGFFFIETEEDDEFISRNRIPNHDALEQFDVVEDGRYLYEEQNNLPKHDIAVIVTRLDLCALKNYKPCDSISVGIAYTGGACFADHDNKAMHNFAIVEDYDGFVGALIVAHEVGHLFGAEHDGEYVYMLPNDFKLRSCTSKTGHIMSSMASTEHSQWSTCSIEQFEYFFSSETSSCLLNNPADDKEQE
;
A
#
# COMPACT_ATOMS: atom_id res chain seq x y z
N MET A 1 12.86 -10.03 -2.08
CA MET A 1 12.41 -8.82 -1.35
C MET A 1 13.24 -7.59 -1.66
N VAL A 2 14.56 -7.58 -1.40
CA VAL A 2 15.42 -6.41 -1.75
C VAL A 2 15.35 -6.04 -3.23
N ASP A 3 15.42 -7.01 -4.14
CA ASP A 3 15.32 -6.75 -5.58
C ASP A 3 13.96 -6.15 -5.97
N ILE A 4 12.86 -6.63 -5.37
CA ILE A 4 11.51 -6.09 -5.57
C ILE A 4 11.46 -4.63 -5.11
N LEU A 5 12.04 -4.31 -3.94
CA LEU A 5 12.05 -2.94 -3.41
C LEU A 5 12.90 -1.99 -4.26
N ASN A 6 14.00 -2.47 -4.87
CA ASN A 6 14.77 -1.70 -5.84
C ASN A 6 13.93 -1.38 -7.09
N GLU A 7 13.21 -2.37 -7.63
CA GLU A 7 12.31 -2.16 -8.77
C GLU A 7 11.17 -1.21 -8.43
N VAL A 8 10.58 -1.33 -7.23
CA VAL A 8 9.59 -0.36 -6.73
C VAL A 8 10.18 1.04 -6.73
N SER A 9 11.38 1.23 -6.17
CA SER A 9 12.05 2.53 -6.20
C SER A 9 12.19 3.07 -7.63
N SER A 10 12.62 2.24 -8.59
CA SER A 10 12.76 2.65 -9.99
C SER A 10 11.44 2.98 -10.70
N LEU A 11 10.31 2.41 -10.25
CA LEU A 11 8.98 2.80 -10.75
C LEU A 11 8.58 4.21 -10.31
N PHE A 12 9.06 4.69 -9.16
CA PHE A 12 8.81 6.06 -8.65
C PHE A 12 9.86 7.08 -9.10
N GLU A 13 11.05 6.67 -9.55
CA GLU A 13 12.12 7.57 -10.03
C GLU A 13 11.68 8.62 -11.08
N PRO A 14 10.74 8.35 -12.01
CA PRO A 14 10.29 9.36 -12.97
C PRO A 14 9.53 10.53 -12.34
N LEU A 15 9.09 10.42 -11.08
CA LEU A 15 8.44 11.51 -10.36
C LEU A 15 9.49 12.53 -9.93
N THR A 16 9.49 13.70 -10.56
CA THR A 16 10.43 14.79 -10.25
C THR A 16 9.83 15.89 -9.38
N ASN A 17 8.51 15.90 -9.22
CA ASN A 17 7.78 16.86 -8.40
C ASN A 17 6.44 16.23 -7.97
N PRO A 18 6.32 15.69 -6.74
CA PRO A 18 7.40 15.52 -5.76
C PRO A 18 8.41 14.44 -6.19
N GLU A 19 9.65 14.57 -5.74
CA GLU A 19 10.65 13.48 -5.81
C GLU A 19 10.37 12.51 -4.66
N VAL A 20 10.20 11.22 -4.96
CA VAL A 20 9.96 10.17 -3.96
C VAL A 20 11.19 9.29 -3.83
N LYS A 21 11.67 9.08 -2.61
CA LYS A 21 12.80 8.19 -2.30
C LYS A 21 12.40 7.19 -1.23
N PHE A 22 12.71 5.93 -1.47
CA PHE A 22 12.48 4.87 -0.50
C PHE A 22 13.74 4.59 0.31
N SER A 23 13.59 4.47 1.62
CA SER A 23 14.61 3.97 2.53
C SER A 23 14.05 2.76 3.27
N ILE A 24 14.79 1.67 3.28
CA ILE A 24 14.38 0.45 3.98
C ILE A 24 14.73 0.62 5.47
N ALA A 25 13.71 0.79 6.30
CA ALA A 25 13.89 0.89 7.75
C ALA A 25 14.22 -0.47 8.40
N GLY A 26 13.75 -1.57 7.81
CA GLY A 26 14.03 -2.92 8.28
C GLY A 26 13.10 -3.96 7.65
N PHE A 27 13.34 -5.22 8.00
CA PHE A 27 12.48 -6.35 7.65
C PHE A 27 11.99 -7.02 8.91
N PHE A 28 10.70 -7.34 8.94
CA PHE A 28 10.08 -8.13 10.00
C PHE A 28 9.46 -9.38 9.37
N PHE A 29 9.75 -10.54 9.93
CA PHE A 29 9.32 -11.83 9.38
C PHE A 29 8.43 -12.55 10.39
N ILE A 30 7.24 -12.93 9.95
CA ILE A 30 6.33 -13.82 10.68
C ILE A 30 6.56 -15.22 10.12
N GLU A 31 7.11 -16.12 10.94
CA GLU A 31 7.50 -17.47 10.48
C GLU A 31 6.35 -18.48 10.57
N THR A 32 5.49 -18.39 11.58
CA THR A 32 4.34 -19.29 11.74
C THR A 32 3.07 -18.56 12.20
N GLU A 33 1.90 -19.17 11.94
CA GLU A 33 0.61 -18.66 12.45
C GLU A 33 0.53 -18.63 13.99
N GLU A 34 1.35 -19.43 14.68
CA GLU A 34 1.46 -19.40 16.14
C GLU A 34 2.28 -18.21 16.66
N ASP A 35 3.13 -17.64 15.81
CA ASP A 35 4.01 -16.52 16.16
C ASP A 35 3.29 -15.17 16.06
N ASP A 36 2.14 -15.10 15.39
CA ASP A 36 1.46 -13.83 15.14
C ASP A 36 -0.07 -13.92 15.01
N GLU A 37 -0.78 -13.18 15.85
CA GLU A 37 -2.25 -13.14 15.85
C GLU A 37 -2.83 -12.46 14.60
N PHE A 38 -2.05 -11.67 13.85
CA PHE A 38 -2.52 -10.96 12.65
C PHE A 38 -3.05 -11.91 11.58
N ILE A 39 -2.31 -12.97 11.25
CA ILE A 39 -2.71 -13.93 10.22
C ILE A 39 -3.91 -14.74 10.70
N SER A 40 -3.88 -15.23 11.94
CA SER A 40 -4.95 -16.11 12.46
C SER A 40 -6.31 -15.40 12.60
N ARG A 41 -6.33 -14.10 12.96
CA ARG A 41 -7.56 -13.32 13.08
C ARG A 41 -8.24 -13.03 11.74
N ASN A 42 -7.43 -12.81 10.69
CA ASN A 42 -7.92 -12.35 9.39
C ASN A 42 -8.09 -13.49 8.36
N ARG A 43 -7.75 -14.73 8.73
CA ARG A 43 -7.87 -15.90 7.87
C ARG A 43 -9.31 -16.33 7.67
N ILE A 44 -9.67 -16.64 6.44
CA ILE A 44 -10.99 -17.17 6.09
C ILE A 44 -11.07 -18.64 6.57
N PRO A 45 -12.09 -19.02 7.37
CA PRO A 45 -12.20 -20.38 7.89
C PRO A 45 -12.23 -21.45 6.78
N ASN A 46 -11.32 -22.43 6.86
CA ASN A 46 -11.15 -23.53 5.90
C ASN A 46 -10.68 -23.11 4.50
N HIS A 47 -10.11 -21.92 4.35
CA HIS A 47 -9.50 -21.44 3.11
C HIS A 47 -8.06 -21.01 3.36
N ASP A 48 -7.22 -21.09 2.33
CA ASP A 48 -5.83 -20.62 2.39
C ASP A 48 -5.74 -19.16 1.95
N ALA A 49 -6.52 -18.32 2.63
CA ALA A 49 -6.76 -16.96 2.21
C ALA A 49 -7.12 -16.03 3.36
N LEU A 50 -6.86 -14.73 3.17
CA LEU A 50 -7.24 -13.67 4.08
C LEU A 50 -8.46 -12.91 3.54
N GLU A 51 -9.33 -12.43 4.42
CA GLU A 51 -10.41 -11.52 4.02
C GLU A 51 -9.82 -10.11 3.88
N GLN A 52 -9.80 -9.58 2.66
CA GLN A 52 -9.03 -8.38 2.34
C GLN A 52 -9.49 -7.13 3.11
N PHE A 53 -10.79 -6.99 3.39
CA PHE A 53 -11.34 -5.84 4.11
C PHE A 53 -11.07 -5.96 5.61
N ASP A 54 -11.14 -7.18 6.17
CA ASP A 54 -10.79 -7.39 7.57
C ASP A 54 -9.29 -7.12 7.80
N VAL A 55 -8.42 -7.58 6.89
CA VAL A 55 -6.96 -7.36 6.99
C VAL A 55 -6.61 -5.88 6.96
N VAL A 56 -7.15 -5.14 6.00
CA VAL A 56 -6.79 -3.71 5.84
C VAL A 56 -7.29 -2.90 7.05
N GLU A 57 -8.43 -3.29 7.64
CA GLU A 57 -8.96 -2.68 8.88
C GLU A 57 -8.19 -3.11 10.15
N ASP A 58 -7.46 -4.23 10.14
CA ASP A 58 -6.68 -4.72 11.31
C ASP A 58 -5.33 -4.00 11.50
N GLY A 59 -5.26 -2.72 11.14
CA GLY A 59 -4.14 -1.83 11.44
C GLY A 59 -3.83 -1.68 12.93
N ARG A 60 -4.73 -2.15 13.80
CA ARG A 60 -4.48 -2.26 15.24
C ARG A 60 -3.27 -3.13 15.56
N TYR A 61 -3.03 -4.18 14.79
CA TYR A 61 -1.84 -5.02 14.97
C TYR A 61 -0.55 -4.18 14.86
N LEU A 62 -0.40 -3.39 13.80
CA LEU A 62 0.76 -2.51 13.62
C LEU A 62 0.87 -1.47 14.74
N TYR A 63 -0.26 -0.97 15.23
CA TYR A 63 -0.29 -0.06 16.37
C TYR A 63 0.24 -0.73 17.64
N GLU A 64 -0.16 -1.96 17.92
CA GLU A 64 0.25 -2.71 19.11
C GLU A 64 1.74 -3.09 19.04
N GLU A 65 2.22 -3.46 17.86
CA GLU A 65 3.60 -3.87 17.60
C GLU A 65 4.56 -2.71 17.28
N GLN A 66 4.11 -1.46 17.30
CA GLN A 66 4.91 -0.29 16.90
C GLN A 66 6.25 -0.13 17.64
N ASN A 67 6.38 -0.70 18.84
CA ASN A 67 7.63 -0.69 19.62
C ASN A 67 8.58 -1.86 19.31
N ASN A 68 8.05 -2.93 18.71
CA ASN A 68 8.79 -4.13 18.32
C ASN A 68 9.19 -4.08 16.84
N LEU A 69 8.46 -3.31 16.03
CA LEU A 69 8.75 -3.08 14.62
C LEU A 69 9.81 -1.97 14.45
N PRO A 70 10.64 -2.05 13.38
CA PRO A 70 11.47 -0.92 12.97
C PRO A 70 10.61 0.32 12.76
N LYS A 71 11.07 1.50 13.21
CA LYS A 71 10.34 2.75 12.98
C LYS A 71 10.23 3.01 11.47
N HIS A 72 9.01 3.18 10.98
CA HIS A 72 8.70 3.32 9.57
C HIS A 72 7.54 4.31 9.37
N ASP A 73 7.49 4.91 8.18
CA ASP A 73 6.39 5.79 7.80
C ASP A 73 5.26 5.01 7.12
N ILE A 74 5.62 4.00 6.33
CA ILE A 74 4.70 3.04 5.72
C ILE A 74 5.22 1.60 5.88
N ALA A 75 4.31 0.63 5.92
CA ALA A 75 4.63 -0.80 5.91
C ALA A 75 4.07 -1.48 4.66
N VAL A 76 4.78 -2.50 4.15
CA VAL A 76 4.27 -3.39 3.10
C VAL A 76 4.34 -4.81 3.65
N ILE A 77 3.17 -5.39 3.85
CA ILE A 77 2.99 -6.78 4.29
C ILE A 77 2.93 -7.64 3.04
N VAL A 78 3.81 -8.65 2.94
CA VAL A 78 3.83 -9.59 1.82
C VAL A 78 3.36 -10.95 2.33
N THR A 79 2.34 -11.53 1.70
CA THR A 79 1.75 -12.81 2.11
C THR A 79 1.70 -13.81 0.97
N ARG A 80 1.82 -15.10 1.29
CA ARG A 80 1.58 -16.21 0.34
C ARG A 80 0.14 -16.70 0.32
N LEU A 81 -0.70 -16.15 1.19
CA LEU A 81 -2.12 -16.44 1.24
C LEU A 81 -2.85 -15.58 0.20
N ASP A 82 -3.89 -16.13 -0.42
CA ASP A 82 -4.72 -15.37 -1.34
C ASP A 82 -5.45 -14.23 -0.61
N LEU A 83 -5.58 -13.07 -1.23
CA LEU A 83 -6.46 -12.00 -0.77
C LEU A 83 -7.85 -12.17 -1.39
N CYS A 84 -8.84 -12.37 -0.53
CA CYS A 84 -10.20 -12.65 -0.95
C CYS A 84 -11.14 -11.50 -0.62
N ALA A 85 -11.92 -11.09 -1.63
CA ALA A 85 -13.08 -10.22 -1.44
C ALA A 85 -14.34 -11.06 -1.16
N LEU A 86 -14.74 -11.25 0.11
CA LEU A 86 -15.94 -12.01 0.42
C LEU A 86 -17.21 -11.17 0.25
N LYS A 87 -17.74 -11.07 -0.98
CA LYS A 87 -19.03 -10.43 -1.21
C LYS A 87 -20.21 -11.39 -0.99
N ASN A 88 -20.89 -11.26 0.15
CA ASN A 88 -22.16 -11.96 0.45
C ASN A 88 -22.08 -13.50 0.37
N TYR A 89 -21.11 -14.14 1.05
CA TYR A 89 -20.99 -15.62 1.12
C TYR A 89 -20.84 -16.32 -0.24
N LYS A 90 -20.32 -15.62 -1.25
CA LYS A 90 -19.93 -16.20 -2.54
C LYS A 90 -18.55 -16.87 -2.45
N PRO A 91 -18.17 -17.76 -3.40
CA PRO A 91 -16.80 -18.26 -3.46
C PRO A 91 -15.81 -17.09 -3.43
N CYS A 92 -14.69 -17.26 -2.73
CA CYS A 92 -13.61 -16.28 -2.70
C CYS A 92 -13.28 -15.82 -4.12
N ASP A 93 -13.29 -14.50 -4.30
CA ASP A 93 -12.89 -13.85 -5.54
C ASP A 93 -11.44 -13.37 -5.38
N SER A 94 -10.46 -14.23 -5.70
CA SER A 94 -9.01 -13.95 -5.63
C SER A 94 -8.52 -13.06 -6.78
N ILE A 95 -9.35 -12.13 -7.26
CA ILE A 95 -8.95 -11.18 -8.32
C ILE A 95 -8.05 -10.07 -7.73
N SER A 96 -8.18 -9.82 -6.43
CA SER A 96 -7.35 -8.86 -5.72
C SER A 96 -5.99 -9.49 -5.38
N VAL A 97 -4.91 -8.80 -5.73
CA VAL A 97 -3.53 -9.23 -5.42
C VAL A 97 -2.85 -8.29 -4.43
N GLY A 98 -3.56 -7.25 -3.99
CA GLY A 98 -3.11 -6.26 -3.02
C GLY A 98 -4.28 -5.41 -2.51
N ILE A 99 -4.10 -4.80 -1.35
CA ILE A 99 -5.03 -3.80 -0.82
C ILE A 99 -4.31 -2.82 0.10
N ALA A 100 -4.70 -1.55 0.02
CA ALA A 100 -4.27 -0.46 0.89
C ALA A 100 -5.38 0.60 1.03
N TYR A 101 -5.29 1.44 2.06
CA TYR A 101 -6.14 2.64 2.14
C TYR A 101 -5.61 3.75 1.24
N THR A 102 -6.50 4.33 0.44
CA THR A 102 -6.18 5.54 -0.29
C THR A 102 -5.86 6.70 0.67
N GLY A 103 -4.65 7.24 0.59
CA GLY A 103 -4.16 8.29 1.48
C GLY A 103 -3.79 7.81 2.89
N GLY A 104 -3.60 6.50 3.07
CA GLY A 104 -3.31 5.89 4.36
C GLY A 104 -1.90 6.21 4.92
N ALA A 105 -0.97 6.68 4.09
CA ALA A 105 0.37 7.04 4.59
C ALA A 105 0.26 8.11 5.69
N CYS A 106 1.08 7.95 6.75
CA CYS A 106 1.05 8.75 7.98
C CYS A 106 -0.25 8.70 8.80
N PHE A 107 -1.26 7.92 8.43
CA PHE A 107 -2.49 7.83 9.20
C PHE A 107 -2.29 6.97 10.45
N ALA A 108 -2.46 7.60 11.61
CA ALA A 108 -2.51 6.94 12.91
C ALA A 108 -3.59 7.58 13.80
N ASP A 109 -4.57 6.78 14.22
CA ASP A 109 -5.56 7.13 15.22
C ASP A 109 -5.18 6.47 16.55
N HIS A 110 -4.60 7.26 17.45
CA HIS A 110 -4.15 6.80 18.76
C HIS A 110 -5.29 6.50 19.73
N ASP A 111 -6.47 7.10 19.54
CA ASP A 111 -7.62 6.91 20.42
C ASP A 111 -8.28 5.54 20.14
N ASN A 112 -8.39 5.19 18.85
CA ASN A 112 -8.95 3.92 18.40
C ASN A 112 -7.90 2.84 18.15
N LYS A 113 -6.61 3.18 18.29
CA LYS A 113 -5.47 2.30 17.97
C LYS A 113 -5.54 1.77 16.54
N ALA A 114 -5.85 2.62 15.58
CA ALA A 114 -5.92 2.24 14.17
C ALA A 114 -4.77 2.89 13.39
N MET A 115 -4.11 2.10 12.55
CA MET A 115 -3.09 2.57 11.61
C MET A 115 -3.52 2.19 10.21
N HIS A 116 -3.40 3.08 9.23
CA HIS A 116 -3.74 2.77 7.83
C HIS A 116 -2.54 2.99 6.91
N ASN A 117 -1.35 3.18 7.48
CA ASN A 117 -0.10 3.44 6.77
C ASN A 117 0.54 2.16 6.21
N PHE A 118 -0.26 1.19 5.79
CA PHE A 118 0.25 -0.08 5.28
C PHE A 118 -0.51 -0.59 4.07
N ALA A 119 0.20 -1.37 3.27
CA ALA A 119 -0.35 -2.18 2.19
C ALA A 119 -0.16 -3.65 2.54
N ILE A 120 -1.08 -4.51 2.09
CA ILE A 120 -0.83 -5.94 2.01
C ILE A 120 -0.87 -6.39 0.55
N VAL A 121 0.08 -7.23 0.16
CA VAL A 121 0.21 -7.77 -1.20
C VAL A 121 0.45 -9.27 -1.18
N GLU A 122 -0.04 -9.95 -2.21
CA GLU A 122 0.32 -11.34 -2.49
C GLU A 122 1.79 -11.44 -2.99
N ASP A 123 2.48 -12.51 -2.61
CA ASP A 123 3.87 -12.80 -2.96
C ASP A 123 4.00 -13.22 -4.44
N TYR A 124 4.13 -12.23 -5.32
CA TYR A 124 4.47 -12.44 -6.73
C TYR A 124 5.96 -12.18 -7.00
N ASP A 125 6.55 -13.01 -7.86
CA ASP A 125 7.97 -12.89 -8.21
C ASP A 125 8.27 -11.72 -9.15
N GLY A 126 9.49 -11.18 -8.99
CA GLY A 126 10.11 -10.26 -9.93
C GLY A 126 9.34 -8.96 -10.16
N PHE A 127 9.29 -8.52 -11.42
CA PHE A 127 8.71 -7.24 -11.79
C PHE A 127 7.20 -7.15 -11.56
N VAL A 128 6.47 -8.27 -11.62
CA VAL A 128 5.03 -8.29 -11.35
C VAL A 128 4.77 -7.97 -9.88
N GLY A 129 5.52 -8.59 -8.96
CA GLY A 129 5.45 -8.25 -7.53
C GLY A 129 5.79 -6.79 -7.26
N ALA A 130 6.81 -6.26 -7.95
CA ALA A 130 7.17 -4.84 -7.83
C ALA A 130 6.05 -3.89 -8.30
N LEU A 131 5.35 -4.23 -9.38
CA LEU A 131 4.20 -3.45 -9.85
C LEU A 131 3.04 -3.46 -8.87
N ILE A 132 2.74 -4.62 -8.26
CA ILE A 132 1.69 -4.74 -7.25
C ILE A 132 2.04 -3.92 -6.01
N VAL A 133 3.28 -4.04 -5.50
CA VAL A 133 3.74 -3.20 -4.38
C VAL A 133 3.66 -1.73 -4.73
N ALA A 134 4.13 -1.33 -5.92
CA ALA A 134 4.05 0.06 -6.35
C ALA A 134 2.60 0.56 -6.42
N HIS A 135 1.68 -0.25 -6.95
CA HIS A 135 0.25 0.06 -7.02
C HIS A 135 -0.33 0.36 -5.64
N GLU A 136 -0.12 -0.52 -4.67
CA GLU A 136 -0.66 -0.33 -3.31
C GLU A 136 0.01 0.84 -2.58
N VAL A 137 1.31 1.08 -2.80
CA VAL A 137 1.98 2.29 -2.30
C VAL A 137 1.41 3.55 -2.96
N GLY A 138 1.01 3.46 -4.23
CA GLY A 138 0.27 4.51 -4.93
C GLY A 138 -1.05 4.87 -4.25
N HIS A 139 -1.80 3.86 -3.79
CA HIS A 139 -2.97 4.10 -2.94
C HIS A 139 -2.58 4.80 -1.63
N LEU A 140 -1.54 4.35 -0.92
CA LEU A 140 -1.08 5.02 0.31
C LEU A 140 -0.72 6.51 0.09
N PHE A 141 -0.19 6.86 -1.09
CA PHE A 141 0.09 8.23 -1.52
C PHE A 141 -1.10 8.95 -2.16
N GLY A 142 -2.29 8.36 -2.07
CA GLY A 142 -3.55 9.02 -2.35
C GLY A 142 -4.09 8.91 -3.77
N ALA A 143 -3.51 8.07 -4.61
CA ALA A 143 -4.07 7.82 -5.93
C ALA A 143 -5.23 6.82 -5.88
N GLU A 144 -6.35 7.16 -6.51
CA GLU A 144 -7.38 6.18 -6.87
C GLU A 144 -7.03 5.52 -8.21
N HIS A 145 -7.77 4.45 -8.56
CA HIS A 145 -7.63 3.81 -9.86
C HIS A 145 -7.88 4.76 -11.04
N ASP A 146 -7.14 4.57 -12.13
CA ASP A 146 -7.35 5.25 -13.40
C ASP A 146 -8.74 4.92 -13.98
N GLY A 147 -9.59 5.93 -14.12
CA GLY A 147 -10.97 5.75 -14.60
C GLY A 147 -12.03 5.83 -13.51
N GLU A 148 -11.63 5.83 -12.25
CA GLU A 148 -12.54 5.91 -11.10
C GLU A 148 -12.66 7.34 -10.56
N TYR A 149 -13.60 7.54 -9.63
CA TYR A 149 -13.87 8.85 -9.04
C TYR A 149 -12.85 9.18 -7.97
N VAL A 150 -12.26 10.37 -8.03
CA VAL A 150 -11.25 10.82 -7.06
C VAL A 150 -11.90 11.49 -5.85
N TYR A 151 -11.72 10.94 -4.66
CA TYR A 151 -12.38 11.44 -3.45
C TYR A 151 -11.62 12.57 -2.75
N MET A 152 -10.29 12.54 -2.77
CA MET A 152 -9.44 13.42 -1.96
C MET A 152 -9.18 14.80 -2.58
N LEU A 153 -9.32 14.96 -3.90
CA LEU A 153 -9.03 16.23 -4.57
C LEU A 153 -10.18 17.26 -4.44
N PRO A 154 -9.95 18.57 -4.61
CA PRO A 154 -11.01 19.56 -4.67
C PRO A 154 -11.97 19.35 -5.86
N ASN A 155 -13.22 19.84 -5.76
CA ASN A 155 -14.30 19.53 -6.73
C ASN A 155 -13.98 19.83 -8.20
N ASP A 156 -13.14 20.82 -8.48
CA ASP A 156 -12.68 21.17 -9.83
C ASP A 156 -11.71 20.13 -10.41
N PHE A 157 -10.89 19.50 -9.57
CA PHE A 157 -10.08 18.34 -9.93
C PHE A 157 -10.91 17.07 -10.08
N LYS A 158 -11.91 16.83 -9.21
CA LYS A 158 -12.81 15.66 -9.30
C LYS A 158 -13.57 15.56 -10.63
N LEU A 159 -13.72 16.68 -11.34
CA LEU A 159 -14.39 16.77 -12.64
C LEU A 159 -13.48 16.43 -13.83
N ARG A 160 -12.16 16.31 -13.63
CA ARG A 160 -11.25 15.79 -14.66
C ARG A 160 -11.44 14.28 -14.73
N SER A 161 -12.09 13.82 -15.81
CA SER A 161 -12.20 12.39 -16.07
C SER A 161 -10.82 11.84 -16.41
N CYS A 162 -10.21 11.15 -15.45
CA CYS A 162 -9.11 10.25 -15.73
C CYS A 162 -9.63 9.16 -16.64
N THR A 163 -9.09 9.05 -17.84
CA THR A 163 -9.47 7.96 -18.74
C THR A 163 -8.87 6.67 -18.21
N SER A 164 -9.68 5.63 -18.02
CA SER A 164 -9.15 4.29 -17.82
C SER A 164 -8.29 3.92 -19.02
N LYS A 165 -6.97 3.82 -18.79
CA LYS A 165 -6.01 3.34 -19.79
C LYS A 165 -5.37 2.12 -19.18
N THR A 166 -5.68 0.96 -19.77
CA THR A 166 -5.07 -0.30 -19.37
C THR A 166 -3.56 -0.20 -19.43
N GLY A 167 -2.88 -0.77 -18.45
CA GLY A 167 -1.43 -0.88 -18.42
C GLY A 167 -0.74 0.06 -17.46
N HIS A 168 -1.27 1.28 -17.20
CA HIS A 168 -0.70 2.18 -16.18
C HIS A 168 -0.69 1.52 -14.82
N ILE A 169 0.22 1.95 -13.93
CA ILE A 169 0.40 1.33 -12.62
C ILE A 169 -0.92 1.33 -11.83
N MET A 170 -1.68 2.44 -11.80
CA MET A 170 -2.99 2.53 -11.12
C MET A 170 -4.19 2.00 -11.94
N SER A 171 -3.98 1.15 -12.94
CA SER A 171 -5.10 0.47 -13.61
C SER A 171 -5.72 -0.55 -12.65
N SER A 172 -7.05 -0.66 -12.61
CA SER A 172 -7.76 -1.65 -11.76
C SER A 172 -7.50 -3.12 -12.12
N MET A 173 -6.86 -3.37 -13.26
CA MET A 173 -6.34 -4.67 -13.63
C MET A 173 -4.82 -4.56 -13.80
N ALA A 174 -4.10 -5.36 -13.02
CA ALA A 174 -2.64 -5.45 -13.12
C ALA A 174 -2.23 -5.83 -14.55
N SER A 175 -1.29 -5.06 -15.11
CA SER A 175 -0.77 -5.26 -16.46
C SER A 175 0.65 -4.76 -16.54
N THR A 176 1.48 -5.45 -17.32
CA THR A 176 2.87 -5.05 -17.60
C THR A 176 2.98 -4.24 -18.90
N GLU A 177 1.87 -3.88 -19.54
CA GLU A 177 1.88 -3.20 -20.84
C GLU A 177 2.38 -1.75 -20.76
N HIS A 178 2.01 -1.03 -19.70
CA HIS A 178 2.36 0.38 -19.53
C HIS A 178 2.77 0.70 -18.09
N SER A 179 3.89 0.15 -17.61
CA SER A 179 4.41 0.32 -16.24
C SER A 179 4.88 1.74 -15.85
N GLN A 180 4.09 2.76 -16.19
CA GLN A 180 4.29 4.17 -15.91
C GLN A 180 3.10 4.69 -15.10
N TRP A 181 3.33 5.73 -14.30
CA TRP A 181 2.27 6.49 -13.66
C TRP A 181 1.48 7.29 -14.69
N SER A 182 0.16 7.30 -14.55
CA SER A 182 -0.69 8.17 -15.35
C SER A 182 -0.53 9.63 -14.90
N THR A 183 -0.85 10.58 -15.77
CA THR A 183 -0.91 11.99 -15.38
C THR A 183 -1.87 12.21 -14.20
N CYS A 184 -2.92 11.39 -14.09
CA CYS A 184 -3.85 11.47 -12.97
C CYS A 184 -3.26 10.97 -11.65
N SER A 185 -2.48 9.89 -11.67
CA SER A 185 -1.76 9.43 -10.48
C SER A 185 -0.78 10.51 -10.02
N ILE A 186 -0.04 11.12 -10.95
CA ILE A 186 0.92 12.19 -10.64
C ILE A 186 0.23 13.41 -10.01
N GLU A 187 -0.89 13.89 -10.57
CA GLU A 187 -1.64 15.02 -10.00
C GLU A 187 -2.18 14.70 -8.59
N GLN A 188 -2.61 13.45 -8.35
CA GLN A 188 -3.04 13.01 -7.02
C GLN A 188 -1.89 12.94 -6.02
N PHE A 189 -0.72 12.45 -6.43
CA PHE A 189 0.49 12.47 -5.61
C PHE A 189 0.88 13.89 -5.25
N GLU A 190 0.95 14.81 -6.23
CA GLU A 190 1.26 16.22 -5.98
C GLU A 190 0.33 16.84 -4.93
N TYR A 191 -0.97 16.53 -5.01
CA TYR A 191 -1.92 16.99 -4.00
C TYR A 191 -1.65 16.37 -2.62
N PHE A 192 -1.51 15.05 -2.54
CA PHE A 192 -1.28 14.34 -1.28
C PHE A 192 -0.02 14.86 -0.57
N PHE A 193 1.12 14.92 -1.28
CA PHE A 193 2.39 15.40 -0.73
C PHE A 193 2.40 16.90 -0.42
N SER A 194 1.47 17.68 -0.98
CA SER A 194 1.29 19.09 -0.59
C SER A 194 0.45 19.28 0.68
N SER A 195 -0.18 18.21 1.17
CA SER A 195 -1.12 18.26 2.29
C SER A 195 -0.48 17.87 3.62
N GLU A 196 -1.05 18.35 4.73
CA GLU A 196 -0.57 18.06 6.08
C GLU A 196 -0.64 16.56 6.44
N THR A 197 -1.50 15.79 5.75
CA THR A 197 -1.63 14.35 5.99
C THR A 197 -0.40 13.56 5.55
N SER A 198 0.48 14.14 4.73
CA SER A 198 1.73 13.50 4.28
C SER A 198 2.95 13.83 5.16
N SER A 199 2.75 14.57 6.27
CA SER A 199 3.84 15.21 7.01
C SER A 199 4.90 14.27 7.57
N CYS A 200 4.58 13.00 7.85
CA CYS A 200 5.56 12.02 8.32
C CYS A 200 6.63 11.69 7.26
N LEU A 201 6.32 11.82 5.97
CA LEU A 201 7.22 11.49 4.85
C LEU A 201 8.23 12.60 4.50
N LEU A 202 8.19 13.74 5.19
CA LEU A 202 9.04 14.91 4.92
C LEU A 202 10.34 14.92 5.74
N ASN A 203 10.49 13.99 6.68
CA ASN A 203 11.72 13.79 7.43
C ASN A 203 12.79 13.09 6.57
N ASN A 204 14.03 13.12 7.04
CA ASN A 204 15.03 12.20 6.53
C ASN A 204 14.89 10.86 7.28
N PRO A 205 15.20 9.73 6.63
CA PRO A 205 15.34 8.45 7.32
C PRO A 205 16.27 8.62 8.52
N ALA A 206 15.93 8.02 9.66
CA ALA A 206 16.79 8.07 10.83
C ALA A 206 18.16 7.46 10.51
N ASP A 207 19.24 8.18 10.81
CA ASP A 207 20.58 7.59 10.77
C ASP A 207 20.66 6.50 11.85
N ASP A 208 21.16 5.31 11.50
CA ASP A 208 21.35 4.15 12.39
C ASP A 208 22.18 4.43 13.67
N LYS A 209 22.67 5.66 13.85
CA LYS A 209 23.56 6.10 14.95
C LYS A 209 22.86 6.76 16.13
N GLU A 210 21.54 7.00 16.07
CA GLU A 210 20.80 7.63 17.18
C GLU A 210 19.97 6.64 18.02
N GLN A 211 20.24 5.34 17.90
CA GLN A 211 19.62 4.28 18.72
C GLN A 211 20.63 3.56 19.65
N GLU A 212 21.49 4.34 20.34
CA GLU A 212 22.26 3.88 21.52
C GLU A 212 21.77 4.55 22.81
#